data_AF-A0A484ICV5-F1
#
_entry.id   AF-A0A484ICV5-F1
#
_cell.length_a   1.000
_cell.length_b   1.000
_cell.length_c   1.000
_cell.angle_alpha   90.00
_cell.angle_beta   90.00
_cell.angle_gamma   90.00
#
_symmetry.space_group_name_H-M   'P 1'
#
loop_
_entity.id
_entity.type
_entity.pdbx_description
1 polymer ?
#
loop_
_entity_poly.entity_id
_entity_poly.type
_entity_poly.pdbx_seq_one_letter_code
_entity_poly.pdbx_strand_id
1 'polypeptide(L)'
;MEILKHNKITNESVKNSAIRRKVHKNKSKQPPRVGIIMGSDSDLEIMSEAAKILSDFKIPHEVRIVSAHRTPQELYQYAESAESRGIRVIISGAGGAAHLPGMVASLTPLPVIGVPVCSPTNPVGGIDSLYSIVQMPPGVPVATVSINGARNAGILACSILSATDPVLLDKVSEFKQKMRNEIRLKNEKLDEMGHEEYLEQYRKSHKGK
;
A
#
# COMPACT_ATOMS: atom_id res chain seq x y z
N MET A 1 17.44 -31.37 56.88
CA MET A 1 17.86 -29.96 56.95
C MET A 1 17.77 -29.38 55.55
N GLU A 2 17.05 -28.26 55.41
CA GLU A 2 16.90 -27.37 54.24
C GLU A 2 16.16 -27.94 53.01
N ILE A 3 14.83 -27.84 52.95
CA ILE A 3 13.94 -26.69 52.64
C ILE A 3 13.92 -26.33 51.14
N LEU A 4 12.83 -26.79 50.51
CA LEU A 4 12.26 -26.27 49.27
C LEU A 4 12.14 -24.74 49.31
N LYS A 5 12.78 -24.03 48.36
CA LYS A 5 12.45 -22.63 48.08
C LYS A 5 11.44 -22.55 46.93
N HIS A 6 10.19 -22.36 47.33
CA HIS A 6 9.10 -21.87 46.50
C HIS A 6 9.19 -20.35 46.30
N ASN A 7 8.72 -19.94 45.12
CA ASN A 7 8.04 -18.68 44.79
C ASN A 7 8.86 -17.37 44.77
N LYS A 8 8.75 -16.63 43.65
CA LYS A 8 7.63 -15.68 43.44
C LYS A 8 7.75 -15.04 42.06
N ILE A 9 6.98 -15.53 41.08
CA ILE A 9 6.58 -14.69 39.95
C ILE A 9 5.61 -13.66 40.53
N THR A 10 6.04 -12.41 40.62
CA THR A 10 5.23 -11.33 41.17
C THR A 10 4.03 -11.04 40.25
N ASN A 11 2.89 -10.72 40.86
CA ASN A 11 1.64 -10.34 40.19
C ASN A 11 1.75 -9.11 39.26
N GLU A 12 2.89 -8.42 39.24
CA GLU A 12 3.21 -7.37 38.26
C GLU A 12 3.61 -7.91 36.89
N SER A 13 4.32 -9.05 36.84
CA SER A 13 4.74 -9.68 35.57
C SER A 13 3.55 -10.20 34.76
N VAL A 14 2.49 -10.66 35.44
CA VAL A 14 1.24 -11.10 34.80
C VAL A 14 0.40 -9.90 34.36
N LYS A 15 0.38 -8.80 35.13
CA LYS A 15 -0.34 -7.56 34.78
C LYS A 15 0.28 -6.83 33.59
N ASN A 16 1.60 -6.88 33.40
CA ASN A 16 2.28 -6.28 32.24
C ASN A 16 2.08 -7.07 30.92
N SER A 17 1.65 -8.33 30.98
CA SER A 17 1.29 -9.10 29.78
C SER A 17 -0.07 -8.71 29.19
N ALA A 18 -0.96 -8.15 30.02
CA ALA A 18 -2.33 -7.78 29.63
C ALA A 18 -2.42 -6.39 28.98
N ILE A 19 -1.42 -5.52 29.21
CA ILE A 19 -1.45 -4.11 28.77
C ILE A 19 -0.84 -3.92 27.35
N ARG A 20 -0.09 -4.90 26.82
CA ARG A 20 0.45 -4.86 25.44
C ARG A 20 -0.50 -5.38 24.35
N ARG A 21 -1.75 -5.75 24.66
CA ARG A 21 -2.74 -6.22 23.67
C ARG A 21 -3.67 -5.11 23.16
N LYS A 22 -3.10 -3.98 22.74
CA LYS A 22 -3.78 -3.04 21.82
C LYS A 22 -3.05 -3.00 20.47
N VAL A 23 -2.75 -4.17 19.91
CA VAL A 23 -2.50 -4.28 18.47
C VAL A 23 -3.87 -4.32 17.81
N HIS A 24 -4.15 -3.32 16.98
CA HIS A 24 -5.37 -3.17 16.21
C HIS A 24 -5.72 -4.46 15.45
N LYS A 25 -6.53 -5.33 16.05
CA LYS A 25 -7.14 -6.47 15.37
C LYS A 25 -8.38 -5.97 14.63
N ASN A 26 -8.17 -5.34 13.48
CA ASN A 26 -9.20 -5.26 12.47
C ASN A 26 -8.80 -6.21 11.33
N LYS A 27 -8.76 -7.52 11.62
CA LYS A 27 -8.66 -8.54 10.57
C LYS A 27 -10.07 -8.75 10.03
N SER A 28 -10.33 -8.34 8.78
CA SER A 28 -11.53 -8.73 8.06
C SER A 28 -11.64 -10.27 8.10
N LYS A 29 -12.83 -10.80 8.39
CA LYS A 29 -13.10 -12.26 8.33
C LYS A 29 -12.97 -12.84 6.92
N GLN A 30 -12.92 -12.00 5.89
CA GLN A 30 -12.79 -12.37 4.49
C GLN A 30 -11.32 -12.55 4.10
N PRO A 31 -10.97 -13.55 3.27
CA PRO A 31 -9.62 -13.72 2.74
C PRO A 31 -9.21 -12.49 1.91
N PRO A 32 -7.94 -12.08 1.97
CA PRO A 32 -7.48 -10.89 1.26
C PRO A 32 -7.54 -11.12 -0.26
N ARG A 33 -8.15 -10.17 -1.00
CA ARG A 33 -8.13 -10.14 -2.47
C ARG A 33 -6.90 -9.40 -3.00
N VAL A 34 -6.32 -8.50 -2.22
CA VAL A 34 -5.12 -7.73 -2.58
C VAL A 34 -4.07 -7.86 -1.50
N GLY A 35 -2.84 -8.16 -1.89
CA GLY A 35 -1.67 -8.13 -1.01
C GLY A 35 -0.88 -6.84 -1.18
N ILE A 36 -0.68 -6.07 -0.12
CA ILE A 36 0.24 -4.93 -0.11
C ILE A 36 1.51 -5.37 0.61
N ILE A 37 2.64 -5.34 -0.09
CA ILE A 37 3.95 -5.68 0.47
C ILE A 37 4.95 -4.54 0.26
N MET A 38 5.89 -4.43 1.19
CA MET A 38 6.96 -3.44 1.15
C MET A 38 8.25 -3.96 1.74
N GLY A 39 9.38 -3.43 1.26
CA GLY A 39 10.71 -3.90 1.66
C GLY A 39 11.12 -3.48 3.07
N SER A 40 10.55 -2.37 3.57
CA SER A 40 10.90 -1.73 4.85
C SER A 40 9.67 -1.13 5.53
N ASP A 41 9.70 -1.00 6.86
CA ASP A 41 8.66 -0.29 7.62
C ASP A 41 8.61 1.21 7.30
N SER A 42 9.75 1.80 6.94
CA SER A 42 9.86 3.18 6.43
C SER A 42 9.01 3.44 5.18
N ASP A 43 8.70 2.40 4.41
CA ASP A 43 7.88 2.52 3.19
C ASP A 43 6.38 2.63 3.53
N LEU A 44 5.99 2.32 4.77
CA LEU A 44 4.60 2.19 5.19
C LEU A 44 3.81 3.49 5.05
N GLU A 45 4.44 4.64 5.31
CA GLU A 45 3.77 5.95 5.16
C GLU A 45 3.21 6.11 3.74
N ILE A 46 4.06 5.84 2.73
CA ILE A 46 3.70 5.91 1.32
C ILE A 46 2.72 4.77 0.98
N MET A 47 3.06 3.53 1.31
CA MET A 47 2.27 2.36 0.93
C MET A 47 0.89 2.30 1.59
N SER A 48 0.69 2.98 2.72
CA SER A 48 -0.61 3.09 3.38
C SER A 48 -1.68 3.77 2.50
N GLU A 49 -1.28 4.60 1.55
CA GLU A 49 -2.21 5.22 0.59
C GLU A 49 -2.91 4.18 -0.29
N ALA A 50 -2.25 3.07 -0.63
CA ALA A 50 -2.89 1.95 -1.32
C ALA A 50 -3.96 1.31 -0.43
N ALA A 51 -3.65 1.07 0.84
CA ALA A 51 -4.57 0.46 1.81
C ALA A 51 -5.81 1.35 2.05
N LYS A 52 -5.64 2.68 2.08
CA LYS A 52 -6.74 3.65 2.19
C LYS A 52 -7.71 3.50 1.00
N ILE A 53 -7.19 3.50 -0.23
CA ILE A 53 -8.02 3.29 -1.42
C ILE A 53 -8.76 1.95 -1.36
N LEU A 54 -8.07 0.85 -1.06
CA LEU A 54 -8.71 -0.46 -0.99
C LEU A 54 -9.81 -0.50 0.09
N SER A 55 -9.60 0.18 1.21
CA SER A 55 -10.61 0.33 2.26
C SER A 55 -11.84 1.10 1.78
N ASP A 56 -11.65 2.22 1.06
CA ASP A 56 -12.74 3.02 0.50
C ASP A 56 -13.59 2.20 -0.49
N PHE A 57 -12.95 1.36 -1.30
CA PHE A 57 -13.64 0.44 -2.22
C PHE A 57 -14.19 -0.83 -1.54
N LYS A 58 -13.92 -1.01 -0.24
CA LYS A 58 -14.29 -2.19 0.56
C LYS A 58 -13.69 -3.49 0.03
N ILE A 59 -12.45 -3.44 -0.44
CA ILE A 59 -11.69 -4.59 -0.92
C ILE A 59 -10.88 -5.19 0.25
N PRO A 60 -11.12 -6.46 0.62
CA PRO A 60 -10.28 -7.14 1.62
C PRO A 60 -8.83 -7.16 1.17
N HIS A 61 -7.93 -6.72 2.04
CA HIS A 61 -6.50 -6.66 1.73
C HIS A 61 -5.66 -6.96 2.98
N GLU A 62 -4.41 -7.32 2.73
CA GLU A 62 -3.40 -7.44 3.77
C GLU A 62 -2.23 -6.48 3.51
N VAL A 63 -1.52 -6.11 4.58
CA VAL A 63 -0.31 -5.30 4.51
C VAL A 63 0.80 -6.05 5.23
N ARG A 64 1.95 -6.26 4.58
CA ARG A 64 3.12 -6.96 5.17
C ARG A 64 4.44 -6.30 4.79
N ILE A 65 5.44 -6.50 5.64
CA ILE A 65 6.84 -6.20 5.32
C ILE A 65 7.46 -7.50 4.80
N VAL A 66 8.03 -7.46 3.60
CA VAL A 66 8.69 -8.58 2.91
C VAL A 66 9.91 -8.02 2.19
N SER A 67 11.11 -8.39 2.62
CA SER A 67 12.34 -7.79 2.10
C SER A 67 13.03 -8.70 1.11
N ALA A 68 13.16 -8.26 -0.15
CA ALA A 68 13.87 -9.02 -1.18
C ALA A 68 15.34 -9.30 -0.83
N HIS A 69 16.01 -8.34 -0.17
CA HIS A 69 17.43 -8.46 0.14
C HIS A 69 17.70 -9.11 1.50
N ARG A 70 16.77 -8.99 2.46
CA ARG A 70 16.99 -9.41 3.86
C ARG A 70 16.24 -10.69 4.22
N THR A 71 15.08 -10.95 3.60
CA THR A 71 14.26 -12.14 3.87
C THR A 71 13.80 -12.83 2.55
N PRO A 72 14.74 -13.23 1.66
CA PRO A 72 14.36 -13.76 0.34
C PRO A 72 13.53 -15.05 0.40
N GLN A 73 13.70 -15.90 1.42
CA GLN A 73 12.86 -17.09 1.60
C GLN A 73 11.41 -16.72 1.94
N GLU A 74 11.19 -15.68 2.74
CA GLU A 74 9.84 -15.19 3.05
C GLU A 74 9.18 -14.57 1.82
N LEU A 75 9.94 -13.86 0.99
CA LEU A 75 9.48 -13.36 -0.31
C LEU A 75 9.00 -14.52 -1.17
N TYR A 76 9.82 -15.56 -1.31
CA TYR A 76 9.49 -16.73 -2.11
C TYR A 76 8.19 -17.39 -1.64
N GLN A 77 8.09 -17.68 -0.34
CA GLN A 77 6.89 -18.25 0.26
C GLN A 77 5.66 -17.35 0.11
N TYR A 78 5.83 -16.03 0.20
CA TYR A 78 4.74 -15.08 0.03
C TYR A 78 4.16 -15.13 -1.38
N ALA A 79 5.03 -15.08 -2.39
CA ALA A 79 4.66 -15.03 -3.81
C ALA A 79 4.00 -16.34 -4.27
N GLU A 80 4.62 -17.49 -3.97
CA GLU A 80 4.11 -18.83 -4.32
C GLU A 80 2.74 -19.11 -3.69
N SER A 81 2.55 -18.72 -2.43
CA SER A 81 1.29 -18.99 -1.73
C SER A 81 0.18 -17.97 -2.03
N ALA A 82 0.47 -16.82 -2.66
CA ALA A 82 -0.46 -15.70 -2.77
C ALA A 82 -1.81 -16.09 -3.40
N GLU A 83 -1.79 -16.78 -4.53
CA GLU A 83 -3.00 -17.19 -5.26
C GLU A 83 -3.89 -18.12 -4.42
N SER A 84 -3.28 -19.14 -3.80
CA SER A 84 -3.97 -20.12 -2.96
C SER A 84 -4.65 -19.50 -1.74
N ARG A 85 -4.15 -18.34 -1.28
CA ARG A 85 -4.73 -17.56 -0.16
C ARG A 85 -5.88 -16.66 -0.60
N GLY A 86 -6.23 -16.65 -1.89
CA GLY A 86 -7.31 -15.83 -2.46
C GLY A 86 -6.87 -14.47 -3.01
N ILE A 87 -5.56 -14.17 -3.00
CA ILE A 87 -5.05 -12.92 -3.59
C ILE A 87 -5.21 -12.98 -5.10
N ARG A 88 -5.53 -11.83 -5.68
CA ARG A 88 -5.74 -11.62 -7.12
C ARG A 88 -4.87 -10.50 -7.69
N VAL A 89 -4.38 -9.59 -6.85
CA VAL A 89 -3.43 -8.54 -7.23
C VAL A 89 -2.44 -8.33 -6.09
N ILE A 90 -1.16 -8.14 -6.41
CA ILE A 90 -0.13 -7.76 -5.43
C ILE A 90 0.33 -6.34 -5.73
N ILE A 91 0.32 -5.47 -4.72
CA ILE A 91 0.93 -4.14 -4.75
C ILE A 91 2.24 -4.22 -3.97
N SER A 92 3.35 -3.93 -4.64
CA SER A 92 4.69 -4.08 -4.08
C SER A 92 5.46 -2.76 -4.12
N GLY A 93 5.88 -2.27 -2.95
CA GLY A 93 6.68 -1.05 -2.79
C GLY A 93 8.14 -1.33 -2.45
N ALA A 94 9.06 -0.66 -3.13
CA ALA A 94 10.48 -0.69 -2.78
C ALA A 94 11.23 0.54 -3.29
N GLY A 95 12.31 0.92 -2.60
CA GLY A 95 13.17 2.05 -2.95
C GLY A 95 14.63 1.64 -3.24
N GLY A 96 15.38 2.53 -3.90
CA GLY A 96 16.77 2.30 -4.30
C GLY A 96 16.89 1.23 -5.39
N ALA A 97 17.70 0.20 -5.12
CA ALA A 97 17.74 -1.04 -5.92
C ALA A 97 16.46 -1.88 -5.66
N ALA A 98 15.34 -1.40 -6.18
CA ALA A 98 13.99 -1.79 -5.79
C ALA A 98 13.54 -3.14 -6.41
N HIS A 99 14.15 -4.25 -5.99
CA HIS A 99 13.93 -5.58 -6.60
C HIS A 99 12.65 -6.30 -6.18
N LEU A 100 11.98 -5.87 -5.11
CA LEU A 100 10.83 -6.59 -4.56
C LEU A 100 9.71 -6.83 -5.59
N PRO A 101 9.25 -5.85 -6.39
CA PRO A 101 8.16 -6.08 -7.34
C PRO A 101 8.53 -7.09 -8.44
N GLY A 102 9.73 -6.95 -9.01
CA GLY A 102 10.20 -7.84 -10.08
C GLY A 102 10.40 -9.28 -9.61
N MET A 103 10.97 -9.46 -8.41
CA MET A 103 11.15 -10.79 -7.81
C MET A 103 9.84 -11.45 -7.43
N VAL A 104 8.83 -10.69 -7.04
CA VAL A 104 7.50 -11.25 -6.75
C VAL A 104 6.82 -11.66 -8.07
N ALA A 105 6.91 -10.82 -9.10
CA ALA A 105 6.34 -11.10 -10.41
C ALA A 105 6.96 -12.33 -11.09
N SER A 106 8.24 -12.65 -10.83
CA SER A 106 8.87 -13.85 -11.37
C SER A 106 8.42 -15.16 -10.70
N LEU A 107 7.74 -15.07 -9.55
CA LEU A 107 7.37 -16.21 -8.71
C LEU A 107 5.86 -16.45 -8.62
N THR A 108 5.04 -15.61 -9.27
CA THR A 108 3.59 -15.70 -9.19
C THR A 108 2.93 -15.43 -10.53
N PRO A 109 1.85 -16.13 -10.88
CA PRO A 109 1.08 -15.81 -12.08
C PRO A 109 0.19 -14.56 -11.89
N LEU A 110 0.09 -14.04 -10.66
CA LEU A 110 -0.76 -12.90 -10.35
C LEU A 110 -0.18 -11.57 -10.88
N PRO A 111 -1.03 -10.61 -11.26
CA PRO A 111 -0.57 -9.28 -11.62
C PRO A 111 0.10 -8.59 -10.42
N VAL A 112 1.31 -8.06 -10.66
CA VAL A 112 2.07 -7.29 -9.69
C VAL A 112 2.13 -5.83 -10.12
N ILE A 113 1.72 -4.94 -9.21
CA ILE A 113 1.81 -3.49 -9.36
C ILE A 113 3.02 -3.01 -8.56
N GLY A 114 3.97 -2.38 -9.25
CA GLY A 114 5.18 -1.85 -8.62
C GLY A 114 5.02 -0.37 -8.25
N VAL A 115 5.33 -0.03 -6.99
CA VAL A 115 5.39 1.34 -6.49
C VAL A 115 6.86 1.69 -6.24
N PRO A 116 7.48 2.56 -7.06
CA PRO A 116 8.80 3.11 -6.77
C PRO A 116 8.73 4.00 -5.52
N VAL A 117 9.41 3.62 -4.45
CA VAL A 117 9.43 4.36 -3.19
C VAL A 117 10.65 5.27 -3.14
N CYS A 118 10.41 6.57 -2.95
CA CYS A 118 11.44 7.58 -2.77
C CYS A 118 11.37 8.16 -1.36
N SER A 119 12.40 7.93 -0.56
CA SER A 119 12.57 8.63 0.72
C SER A 119 12.98 10.10 0.47
N PRO A 120 12.72 11.01 1.44
CA PRO A 120 13.20 12.39 1.35
C PRO A 120 14.73 12.52 1.25
N THR A 121 15.46 11.48 1.70
CA THR A 121 16.92 11.42 1.69
C THR A 121 17.49 10.72 0.45
N ASN A 122 16.65 10.27 -0.50
CA ASN A 122 17.12 9.61 -1.71
C ASN A 122 17.84 10.62 -2.62
N PRO A 123 19.10 10.36 -3.03
CA PRO A 123 19.91 11.33 -3.75
C PRO A 123 19.47 11.59 -5.20
N VAL A 124 18.64 10.72 -5.78
CA VAL A 124 18.23 10.77 -7.19
C VAL A 124 16.72 10.88 -7.37
N GLY A 125 16.00 11.32 -6.32
CA GLY A 125 14.56 11.56 -6.37
C GLY A 125 13.72 10.35 -6.77
N GLY A 126 14.21 9.12 -6.49
CA GLY A 126 13.49 7.88 -6.77
C GLY A 126 13.61 7.35 -8.20
N ILE A 127 14.46 7.96 -9.04
CA ILE A 127 14.72 7.47 -10.41
C ILE A 127 15.35 6.07 -10.38
N ASP A 128 16.24 5.82 -9.42
CA ASP A 128 16.81 4.49 -9.13
C ASP A 128 15.73 3.43 -8.92
N SER A 129 14.73 3.78 -8.11
CA SER A 129 13.60 2.95 -7.74
C SER A 129 12.69 2.73 -8.94
N LEU A 130 12.44 3.77 -9.73
CA LEU A 130 11.62 3.69 -10.94
C LEU A 130 12.24 2.74 -11.95
N TYR A 131 13.51 2.93 -12.32
CA TYR A 131 14.19 2.09 -13.29
C TYR A 131 14.40 0.65 -12.81
N SER A 132 14.62 0.45 -11.52
CA SER A 132 14.70 -0.90 -10.93
C SER A 132 13.40 -1.69 -11.06
N ILE A 133 12.25 -1.01 -11.19
CA ILE A 133 10.93 -1.65 -11.24
C ILE A 133 10.37 -1.70 -12.68
N VAL A 134 10.47 -0.61 -13.45
CA VAL A 134 9.80 -0.51 -14.75
C VAL A 134 10.53 -1.22 -15.89
N GLN A 135 11.85 -1.36 -15.80
CA GLN A 135 12.69 -1.92 -16.88
C GLN A 135 12.79 -3.46 -16.83
N MET A 136 11.69 -4.14 -16.51
CA MET A 136 11.66 -5.60 -16.50
C MET A 136 11.91 -6.15 -17.92
N PRO A 137 12.71 -7.23 -18.06
CA PRO A 137 12.92 -7.88 -19.34
C PRO A 137 11.63 -8.58 -19.83
N PRO A 138 11.53 -8.92 -21.13
CA PRO A 138 10.42 -9.69 -21.66
C PRO A 138 10.18 -10.99 -20.88
N GLY A 139 8.92 -11.27 -20.53
CA GLY A 139 8.49 -12.49 -19.85
C GLY A 139 8.03 -12.31 -18.41
N VAL A 140 8.48 -11.26 -17.69
CA VAL A 140 8.13 -11.04 -16.28
C VAL A 140 7.64 -9.60 -16.08
N PRO A 141 6.37 -9.28 -16.39
CA PRO A 141 5.87 -7.91 -16.36
C PRO A 141 5.61 -7.40 -14.93
N VAL A 142 5.86 -6.12 -14.71
CA VAL A 142 5.39 -5.37 -13.53
C VAL A 142 4.63 -4.13 -14.01
N ALA A 143 3.42 -3.92 -13.48
CA ALA A 143 2.64 -2.73 -13.76
C ALA A 143 3.11 -1.57 -12.86
N THR A 144 4.05 -0.77 -13.35
CA THR A 144 4.67 0.29 -12.55
C THR A 144 3.83 1.57 -12.54
N VAL A 145 3.59 2.11 -11.34
CA VAL A 145 2.95 3.44 -11.17
C VAL A 145 4.01 4.52 -10.90
N SER A 146 3.59 5.78 -10.74
CA SER A 146 4.48 6.90 -10.44
C SER A 146 5.30 6.67 -9.16
N ILE A 147 6.42 7.38 -9.04
CA ILE A 147 7.17 7.45 -7.78
C ILE A 147 6.25 7.92 -6.65
N ASN A 148 6.30 7.23 -5.50
CA ASN A 148 5.41 7.37 -4.35
C ASN A 148 3.91 7.24 -4.69
N GLY A 149 3.58 6.64 -5.85
CA GLY A 149 2.23 6.53 -6.40
C GLY A 149 1.36 5.43 -5.78
N ALA A 150 1.53 5.10 -4.49
CA ALA A 150 0.81 3.99 -3.85
C ALA A 150 -0.72 4.16 -3.92
N ARG A 151 -1.23 5.40 -3.84
CA ARG A 151 -2.65 5.70 -4.07
C ARG A 151 -3.12 5.19 -5.44
N ASN A 152 -2.36 5.48 -6.49
CA ASN A 152 -2.66 5.02 -7.85
C ASN A 152 -2.52 3.50 -7.97
N ALA A 153 -1.59 2.87 -7.24
CA ALA A 153 -1.52 1.41 -7.20
C ALA A 153 -2.80 0.78 -6.62
N GLY A 154 -3.37 1.36 -5.57
CA GLY A 154 -4.68 0.96 -5.04
C GLY A 154 -5.79 1.10 -6.09
N ILE A 155 -5.85 2.23 -6.81
CA ILE A 155 -6.85 2.48 -7.86
C ILE A 155 -6.68 1.51 -9.03
N LEU A 156 -5.45 1.22 -9.43
CA LEU A 156 -5.14 0.27 -10.49
C LEU A 156 -5.55 -1.15 -10.08
N ALA A 157 -5.30 -1.56 -8.83
CA ALA A 157 -5.78 -2.84 -8.30
C ALA A 157 -7.31 -2.93 -8.34
N CYS A 158 -8.04 -1.87 -7.94
CA CYS A 158 -9.50 -1.82 -8.09
C CYS A 158 -9.93 -1.97 -9.56
N SER A 159 -9.23 -1.31 -10.48
CA SER A 159 -9.54 -1.35 -11.92
C SER A 159 -9.32 -2.75 -12.51
N ILE A 160 -8.22 -3.41 -12.14
CA ILE A 160 -7.94 -4.81 -12.53
C ILE A 160 -9.04 -5.74 -12.02
N LEU A 161 -9.39 -5.63 -10.74
CA LEU A 161 -10.44 -6.47 -10.15
C LEU A 161 -11.82 -6.20 -10.76
N SER A 162 -12.14 -4.94 -11.10
CA SER A 162 -13.42 -4.57 -11.70
C SER A 162 -13.64 -5.13 -13.09
N ALA A 163 -12.59 -5.54 -13.81
CA ALA A 163 -12.71 -6.11 -15.15
C ALA A 163 -13.60 -7.37 -15.20
N THR A 164 -13.78 -8.03 -14.05
CA THR A 164 -14.63 -9.23 -13.91
C THR A 164 -15.66 -9.10 -12.78
N ASP A 165 -15.80 -7.92 -12.19
CA ASP A 165 -16.67 -7.65 -11.03
C ASP A 165 -17.53 -6.42 -11.34
N PRO A 166 -18.76 -6.61 -11.89
CA PRO A 166 -19.62 -5.51 -12.33
C PRO A 166 -19.95 -4.53 -11.20
N VAL A 167 -20.14 -5.04 -9.97
CA VAL A 167 -20.42 -4.20 -8.80
C VAL A 167 -19.23 -3.32 -8.46
N LEU A 168 -18.01 -3.84 -8.59
CA LEU A 168 -16.80 -3.03 -8.40
C LEU A 168 -16.59 -2.05 -9.57
N LEU A 169 -16.95 -2.43 -10.80
CA LEU A 169 -16.88 -1.55 -11.96
C LEU A 169 -17.76 -0.30 -11.80
N ASP A 170 -18.96 -0.45 -11.26
CA ASP A 170 -19.84 0.67 -10.94
C ASP A 170 -19.19 1.62 -9.93
N LYS A 171 -18.63 1.09 -8.84
CA LYS A 171 -17.91 1.89 -7.84
C LYS A 171 -16.71 2.64 -8.43
N VAL A 172 -15.94 2.00 -9.32
CA VAL A 172 -14.81 2.65 -10.00
C VAL A 172 -15.32 3.77 -10.92
N SER A 173 -16.46 3.57 -11.56
CA SER A 173 -17.12 4.57 -12.42
C SER A 173 -17.64 5.76 -11.60
N GLU A 174 -18.29 5.52 -10.47
CA GLU A 174 -18.73 6.53 -9.51
C GLU A 174 -17.55 7.35 -8.97
N PHE A 175 -16.45 6.69 -8.62
CA PHE A 175 -15.22 7.36 -8.19
C PHE A 175 -14.69 8.33 -9.26
N LYS A 176 -14.66 7.90 -10.53
CA LYS A 176 -14.27 8.77 -11.65
C LYS A 176 -15.26 9.92 -11.87
N GLN A 177 -16.56 9.69 -11.73
CA GLN A 177 -17.58 10.74 -11.81
C GLN A 177 -17.42 11.77 -10.69
N LYS A 178 -17.17 11.33 -9.45
CA LYS A 178 -16.92 12.21 -8.32
C LYS A 178 -15.73 13.14 -8.57
N MET A 179 -14.60 12.61 -9.06
CA MET A 179 -13.44 13.44 -9.41
C MET A 179 -13.77 14.47 -10.49
N ARG A 180 -14.56 14.10 -11.52
CA ARG A 180 -15.01 15.07 -12.54
C ARG A 180 -15.87 16.18 -11.94
N ASN A 181 -16.80 15.84 -11.06
CA ASN A 181 -17.65 16.82 -10.39
C ASN A 181 -16.84 17.75 -9.47
N GLU A 182 -15.84 17.23 -8.76
CA GLU A 182 -14.93 18.04 -7.94
C GLU A 182 -14.17 19.07 -8.78
N ILE A 183 -13.69 18.70 -9.97
CA ILE A 183 -13.03 19.64 -10.89
C ILE A 183 -14.04 20.65 -11.45
N ARG A 184 -15.25 20.22 -11.83
CA ARG A 184 -16.29 21.12 -12.33
C ARG A 184 -16.62 22.22 -11.31
N LEU A 185 -16.83 21.85 -10.05
CA LEU A 185 -17.09 22.80 -8.96
C LEU A 185 -15.91 23.76 -8.71
N LYS A 186 -14.67 23.27 -8.84
CA LYS A 186 -13.48 24.12 -8.74
C LYS A 186 -13.39 25.13 -9.88
N ASN A 187 -13.77 24.74 -11.10
CA ASN A 187 -13.81 25.64 -12.25
C ASN A 187 -14.92 26.69 -12.10
N GLU A 188 -16.15 26.28 -11.73
CA GLU A 188 -17.26 27.20 -11.46
C GLU A 188 -16.84 28.27 -10.45
N LYS A 189 -16.19 27.86 -9.36
CA LYS A 189 -15.66 28.77 -8.34
C LYS A 189 -14.54 29.67 -8.86
N LEU A 190 -13.65 29.15 -9.70
CA LEU A 190 -12.57 29.93 -10.30
C LEU A 190 -13.11 30.99 -11.27
N ASP A 191 -14.15 30.66 -12.04
CA ASP A 191 -14.81 31.57 -12.97
C ASP A 191 -15.57 32.68 -12.24
N GLU A 192 -16.22 32.36 -11.11
CA GLU A 192 -16.95 33.33 -10.28
C GLU A 192 -16.02 34.32 -9.55
N MET A 193 -14.92 33.84 -8.97
CA MET A 193 -14.03 34.65 -8.13
C MET A 193 -12.87 35.29 -8.90
N GLY A 194 -12.55 34.77 -10.08
CA GLY A 194 -11.31 35.11 -10.78
C GLY A 194 -10.06 34.49 -10.15
N HIS A 195 -9.00 34.38 -10.95
CA HIS A 195 -7.79 33.64 -10.59
C HIS A 195 -7.00 34.23 -9.42
N GLU A 196 -7.01 35.56 -9.24
CA GLU A 196 -6.27 36.23 -8.17
C GLU A 196 -6.85 35.89 -6.78
N GLU A 197 -8.16 36.06 -6.61
CA GLU A 197 -8.86 35.78 -5.35
C GLU A 197 -8.84 34.27 -5.03
N TYR A 198 -9.05 33.42 -6.05
CA TYR A 198 -8.95 31.97 -5.90
C TYR A 198 -7.58 31.53 -5.39
N LEU A 199 -6.49 32.12 -5.92
CA LEU A 199 -5.12 31.81 -5.51
C LEU A 199 -4.85 32.23 -4.06
N GLU A 200 -5.38 33.37 -3.62
CA GLU A 200 -5.24 33.81 -2.23
C GLU A 200 -5.94 32.83 -1.27
N GLN A 201 -7.16 32.41 -1.60
CA GLN A 201 -7.90 31.44 -0.81
C GLN A 201 -7.21 30.06 -0.80
N TYR A 202 -6.68 29.63 -1.95
CA TYR A 202 -5.92 28.39 -2.05
C TYR A 202 -4.69 28.41 -1.13
N ARG A 203 -3.93 29.51 -1.13
CA ARG A 203 -2.78 29.69 -0.22
C ARG A 203 -3.19 29.70 1.25
N LYS A 204 -4.29 30.35 1.61
CA LYS A 204 -4.81 30.36 3.00
C LYS A 204 -5.20 28.96 3.50
N SER A 205 -5.83 28.15 2.65
CA SER A 205 -6.26 26.79 3.00
C SER A 205 -5.13 25.76 3.08
N HIS A 206 -3.93 26.09 2.57
CA HIS A 206 -2.76 25.20 2.55
C HIS A 206 -1.56 25.74 3.33
N LYS A 207 -1.68 26.90 4.01
CA LYS A 207 -0.68 27.37 4.98
C LYS A 207 -0.68 26.43 6.19
N GLY A 208 0.25 25.48 6.24
CA GLY A 208 0.47 24.58 7.38
C GLY A 208 0.28 23.09 7.11
N LYS A 209 0.15 22.67 5.84
CA LYS A 209 0.28 21.27 5.43
C LYS A 209 1.64 21.02 4.82
#